data_AF-A0A2V8EPQ4-F1
#
_entry.id   AF-A0A2V8EPQ4-F1
#
_cell.length_a   1.000
_cell.length_b   1.000
_cell.length_c   1.000
_cell.angle_alpha   90.00
_cell.angle_beta   90.00
_cell.angle_gamma   90.00
#
_symmetry.space_group_name_H-M   'P 1'
#
loop_
_entity.id
_entity.type
_entity.pdbx_description
1 polymer ?
#
loop_
_entity_poly.entity_id
_entity_poly.type
_entity_poly.pdbx_seq_one_letter_code
_entity_poly.pdbx_strand_id
1 'polypeptide(L)'
;MQFSAGLTGEAASLARQHSEVLARLPATIHAFILVELQKWPLLFGPEQRYQRALLDHLSRWPGGELDQAVSGIRRVESEAGIDRLGERSPARFQDESQALLRKRGLFVAWRGEVDAFFQRVEPEVEARIYAADAPRRLVVQIYGSGIAVQREKLWARFKGVGVRVPLILEGVNAPQRSRPSRRRSTRGSSNRTRRCTPCATRPARATAPRRLP
;
A
#
# COMPACT_ATOMS: atom_id res chain seq x y z
N MET A 1 -4.40 -8.64 23.04
CA MET A 1 -4.23 -9.55 21.88
C MET A 1 -2.84 -9.33 21.29
N GLN A 2 -2.12 -10.38 20.93
CA GLN A 2 -0.77 -10.28 20.34
C GLN A 2 -0.74 -11.03 19.00
N PHE A 3 -0.48 -10.30 17.92
CA PHE A 3 -0.47 -10.84 16.56
C PHE A 3 0.94 -11.25 16.13
N SER A 4 1.00 -12.27 15.27
CA SER A 4 2.20 -12.75 14.59
C SER A 4 2.17 -12.34 13.13
N ALA A 5 2.61 -11.11 12.85
CA ALA A 5 2.54 -10.52 11.50
C ALA A 5 3.73 -10.90 10.58
N GLY A 6 4.80 -11.51 11.09
CA GLY A 6 5.95 -11.89 10.26
C GLY A 6 6.62 -10.72 9.52
N LEU A 7 6.53 -9.50 10.07
CA LEU A 7 7.09 -8.30 9.46
C LEU A 7 8.62 -8.39 9.39
N THR A 8 9.19 -7.85 8.31
CA THR A 8 10.65 -7.77 8.10
C THR A 8 11.07 -6.35 7.73
N GLY A 9 12.38 -6.07 7.80
CA GLY A 9 12.96 -4.80 7.38
C GLY A 9 12.35 -3.58 8.06
N GLU A 10 12.04 -2.56 7.26
CA GLU A 10 11.52 -1.29 7.74
C GLU A 10 10.14 -1.41 8.39
N ALA A 11 9.24 -2.23 7.83
CA ALA A 11 7.92 -2.47 8.41
C ALA A 11 8.00 -3.02 9.84
N ALA A 12 8.94 -3.94 10.10
CA ALA A 12 9.17 -4.48 11.43
C ALA A 12 9.72 -3.41 12.40
N SER A 13 10.63 -2.56 11.93
CA SER A 13 11.15 -1.45 12.73
C SER A 13 10.07 -0.45 13.08
N LEU A 14 9.21 -0.10 12.12
CA LEU A 14 8.08 0.80 12.33
C LEU A 14 7.09 0.22 13.35
N ALA A 15 6.67 -1.04 13.18
CA ALA A 15 5.76 -1.69 14.14
C ALA A 15 6.35 -1.74 15.57
N ARG A 16 7.66 -2.00 15.71
CA ARG A 16 8.33 -1.99 17.02
C ARG A 16 8.35 -0.61 17.65
N GLN A 17 8.72 0.42 16.89
CA GLN A 17 8.77 1.81 17.34
C GLN A 17 7.39 2.30 17.84
N HIS A 18 6.30 1.81 17.25
CA HIS A 18 4.93 2.19 17.60
C HIS A 18 4.18 1.08 18.37
N SER A 19 4.90 0.16 19.01
CA SER A 19 4.30 -1.01 19.68
C SER A 19 3.30 -0.65 20.79
N GLU A 20 3.58 0.39 21.56
CA GLU A 20 2.69 0.85 22.64
C GLU A 20 1.34 1.35 22.10
N VAL A 21 1.35 2.18 21.06
CA VAL A 21 0.11 2.66 20.45
C VAL A 21 -0.64 1.53 19.77
N LEU A 22 0.05 0.61 19.08
CA LEU A 22 -0.56 -0.56 18.46
C LEU A 22 -1.26 -1.46 19.50
N ALA A 23 -0.68 -1.64 20.67
CA ALA A 23 -1.28 -2.42 21.77
C ALA A 23 -2.56 -1.78 22.33
N ARG A 24 -2.71 -0.46 22.18
CA ARG A 24 -3.86 0.32 22.65
C ARG A 24 -4.97 0.47 21.61
N LEU A 25 -4.79 -0.03 20.39
CA LEU A 25 -5.84 -0.02 19.38
C LEU A 25 -6.85 -1.18 19.59
N PRO A 26 -8.08 -1.05 19.07
CA PRO A 26 -9.01 -2.17 18.92
C PRO A 26 -8.37 -3.31 18.10
N ALA A 27 -8.78 -4.55 18.36
CA ALA A 27 -8.13 -5.71 17.77
C ALA A 27 -8.24 -5.74 16.24
N THR A 28 -9.38 -5.32 15.70
CA THR A 28 -9.60 -5.27 14.25
C THR A 28 -8.77 -4.19 13.56
N ILE A 29 -8.59 -3.03 14.21
CA ILE A 29 -7.75 -1.94 13.70
C ILE A 29 -6.27 -2.32 13.77
N HIS A 30 -5.83 -2.92 14.88
CA HIS A 30 -4.47 -3.40 15.02
C HIS A 30 -4.15 -4.46 13.95
N ALA A 31 -5.02 -5.46 13.76
CA ALA A 31 -4.86 -6.45 12.71
C ALA A 31 -4.77 -5.80 11.32
N PHE A 32 -5.63 -4.81 11.03
CA PHE A 32 -5.60 -4.08 9.77
C PHE A 32 -4.27 -3.40 9.50
N ILE A 33 -3.74 -2.65 10.47
CA ILE A 33 -2.45 -1.98 10.31
C ILE A 33 -1.35 -3.00 10.03
N LEU A 34 -1.34 -4.12 10.75
CA LEU A 34 -0.33 -5.17 10.53
C LEU A 34 -0.43 -5.80 9.13
N VAL A 35 -1.65 -6.02 8.61
CA VAL A 35 -1.86 -6.48 7.23
C VAL A 35 -1.34 -5.46 6.21
N GLU A 36 -1.57 -4.17 6.43
CA GLU A 36 -1.01 -3.12 5.55
C GLU A 36 0.52 -3.08 5.62
N LEU A 37 1.11 -3.24 6.81
CA LEU A 37 2.56 -3.32 6.97
C LEU A 37 3.17 -4.59 6.37
N GLN A 38 2.44 -5.70 6.29
CA GLN A 38 2.90 -6.90 5.56
C GLN A 38 3.09 -6.62 4.06
N LYS A 39 2.34 -5.66 3.51
CA LYS A 39 2.43 -5.24 2.10
C LYS A 39 3.57 -4.26 1.84
N TRP A 40 4.37 -3.89 2.85
CA TRP A 40 5.40 -2.85 2.73
C TRP A 40 6.29 -2.89 1.48
N PRO A 41 6.81 -4.06 1.05
CA PRO A 41 7.66 -4.13 -0.14
C PRO A 41 6.91 -3.80 -1.45
N LEU A 42 5.58 -3.84 -1.42
CA LEU A 42 4.69 -3.56 -2.56
C LEU A 42 4.09 -2.14 -2.52
N LEU A 43 4.23 -1.44 -1.39
CA LEU A 43 3.75 -0.06 -1.23
C LEU A 43 4.66 0.90 -1.99
N PHE A 44 4.08 1.87 -2.71
CA PHE A 44 4.88 2.97 -3.24
C PHE A 44 5.24 3.98 -2.13
N GLY A 45 6.13 4.92 -2.46
CA GLY A 45 6.62 5.92 -1.52
C GLY A 45 5.53 6.71 -0.79
N PRO A 46 4.45 7.16 -1.47
CA PRO A 46 3.32 7.83 -0.83
C PRO A 46 2.58 6.96 0.19
N GLU A 47 2.30 5.69 -0.12
CA GLU A 47 1.61 4.78 0.80
C GLU A 47 2.48 4.46 2.01
N GLN A 48 3.77 4.21 1.81
CA GLN A 48 4.70 4.04 2.94
C GLN A 48 4.74 5.30 3.82
N ARG A 49 4.72 6.49 3.22
CA ARG A 49 4.69 7.77 3.95
C ARG A 49 3.40 7.93 4.74
N TYR A 50 2.26 7.53 4.18
CA TYR A 50 0.99 7.51 4.88
C TYR A 50 1.02 6.61 6.10
N GLN A 51 1.50 5.37 5.97
CA GLN A 51 1.58 4.44 7.11
C GLN A 51 2.47 4.97 8.24
N ARG A 52 3.63 5.60 7.91
CA ARG A 52 4.48 6.26 8.92
C ARG A 52 3.76 7.42 9.59
N ALA A 53 3.14 8.30 8.81
CA ALA A 53 2.45 9.47 9.34
C ALA A 53 1.23 9.10 10.21
N LEU A 54 0.48 8.07 9.83
CA LEU A 54 -0.61 7.52 10.62
C LEU A 54 -0.13 7.05 12.00
N LEU A 55 0.91 6.21 12.04
CA LEU A 55 1.43 5.68 13.30
C LEU A 55 2.07 6.75 14.18
N ASP A 56 2.78 7.71 13.57
CA ASP A 56 3.30 8.88 14.28
C ASP A 56 2.19 9.78 14.83
N HIS A 57 1.07 9.92 14.11
CA HIS A 57 -0.03 10.76 14.56
C HIS A 57 -0.73 10.09 15.75
N LEU A 58 -1.04 8.80 15.64
CA LEU A 58 -1.67 8.04 16.71
C LEU A 58 -0.79 7.97 17.97
N SER A 59 0.54 7.91 17.84
CA SER A 59 1.45 7.88 19.00
C SER A 59 1.52 9.21 19.77
N ARG A 60 1.09 10.31 19.17
CA ARG A 60 1.06 11.64 19.79
C ARG A 60 -0.25 11.96 20.49
N TRP A 61 -1.28 11.15 20.29
CA TRP A 61 -2.54 11.35 20.97
C TRP A 61 -2.38 11.15 22.47
N PRO A 62 -2.88 12.08 23.31
CA PRO A 62 -2.97 11.87 24.73
C PRO A 62 -3.69 10.55 25.02
N GLY A 63 -3.27 9.85 26.09
CA GLY A 63 -3.82 8.55 26.46
C GLY A 63 -5.35 8.51 26.42
N GLY A 64 -6.00 9.41 27.16
CA GLY A 64 -7.46 9.47 27.25
C GLY A 64 -8.17 9.79 25.92
N GLU A 65 -7.54 10.54 25.01
CA GLU A 65 -8.17 10.90 23.72
C GLU A 65 -8.24 9.70 22.77
N LEU A 66 -7.16 8.91 22.69
CA LEU A 66 -7.19 7.68 21.90
C LEU A 66 -8.19 6.68 22.44
N ASP A 67 -8.22 6.51 23.77
CA ASP A 67 -9.15 5.56 24.39
C ASP A 67 -10.61 5.97 24.15
N GLN A 68 -10.91 7.27 24.22
CA GLN A 68 -12.24 7.80 23.88
C GLN A 68 -12.57 7.63 22.40
N ALA A 69 -11.63 7.91 21.50
CA ALA A 69 -11.88 7.83 20.06
C ALA A 69 -12.11 6.39 19.56
N VAL A 70 -11.56 5.39 20.26
CA VAL A 70 -11.72 3.98 19.88
C VAL A 70 -12.75 3.23 20.73
N SER A 71 -13.39 3.90 21.71
CA SER A 71 -14.27 3.24 22.68
C SER A 71 -15.48 2.58 22.01
N GLY A 72 -16.05 3.21 20.99
CA GLY A 72 -17.17 2.68 20.22
C GLY A 72 -16.81 1.37 19.52
N ILE A 73 -15.63 1.33 18.87
CA ILE A 73 -15.12 0.11 18.22
C ILE A 73 -14.92 -0.99 19.26
N ARG A 74 -14.26 -0.69 20.39
CA ARG A 74 -14.03 -1.67 21.47
C ARG A 74 -15.32 -2.25 22.02
N ARG A 75 -16.36 -1.42 22.20
CA ARG A 75 -17.67 -1.88 22.66
C ARG A 75 -18.27 -2.89 21.69
N VAL A 76 -18.27 -2.58 20.39
CA VAL A 76 -18.81 -3.49 19.37
C VAL A 76 -17.97 -4.77 19.25
N GLU A 77 -16.64 -4.68 19.34
CA GLU A 77 -15.75 -5.84 19.35
C GLU A 77 -16.03 -6.77 20.54
N SER A 78 -16.18 -6.19 21.75
CA SER A 78 -16.51 -6.94 22.96
C SER A 78 -17.90 -7.60 22.86
N GLU A 79 -18.90 -6.88 22.33
CA GLU A 79 -20.26 -7.39 22.15
C GLU A 79 -20.31 -8.56 21.14
N ALA A 80 -19.52 -8.47 20.07
CA ALA A 80 -19.38 -9.54 19.09
C ALA A 80 -18.58 -10.73 19.62
N GLY A 81 -17.80 -10.54 20.70
CA GLY A 81 -16.92 -11.55 21.29
C GLY A 81 -15.57 -11.68 20.56
N ILE A 82 -15.12 -10.62 19.88
CA ILE A 82 -13.84 -10.60 19.15
C ILE A 82 -12.65 -10.88 20.07
N ASP A 83 -12.70 -10.41 21.32
CA ASP A 83 -11.64 -10.62 22.31
C ASP A 83 -11.39 -12.10 22.66
N ARG A 84 -12.32 -12.98 22.30
CA ARG A 84 -12.25 -14.43 22.56
C ARG A 84 -11.63 -15.21 21.39
N LEU A 85 -11.36 -14.55 20.26
CA LEU A 85 -10.69 -15.18 19.13
C LEU A 85 -9.23 -15.47 19.48
N GLY A 86 -8.77 -16.68 19.18
CA GLY A 86 -7.38 -17.11 19.43
C GLY A 86 -6.44 -16.93 18.23
N GLU A 87 -6.96 -16.53 17.07
CA GLU A 87 -6.18 -16.37 15.84
C GLU A 87 -5.15 -15.24 15.97
N ARG A 88 -3.90 -15.56 15.64
CA ARG A 88 -2.75 -14.66 15.77
C ARG A 88 -2.26 -14.13 14.43
N SER A 89 -2.65 -14.73 13.32
CA SER A 89 -2.40 -14.19 11.98
C SER A 89 -3.32 -12.98 11.74
N PRO A 90 -2.78 -11.77 11.49
CA PRO A 90 -3.60 -10.58 11.26
C PRO A 90 -4.65 -10.77 10.15
N ALA A 91 -4.26 -11.37 9.02
CA ALA A 91 -5.15 -11.56 7.88
C ALA A 91 -6.29 -12.53 8.19
N ARG A 92 -5.99 -13.69 8.79
CA ARG A 92 -7.03 -14.66 9.18
C ARG A 92 -7.93 -14.11 10.28
N PHE A 93 -7.35 -13.36 11.22
CA PHE A 93 -8.13 -12.68 12.26
C PHE A 93 -9.11 -11.69 11.64
N GLN A 94 -8.74 -10.94 10.59
CA GLN A 94 -9.67 -10.07 9.89
C GLN A 94 -10.82 -10.85 9.26
N ASP A 95 -10.54 -11.97 8.60
CA ASP A 95 -11.57 -12.81 7.99
C ASP A 95 -12.54 -13.35 9.06
N GLU A 96 -12.01 -13.89 10.16
CA GLU A 96 -12.79 -14.45 11.27
C GLU A 96 -13.61 -13.38 12.00
N SER A 97 -12.98 -12.25 12.33
CA SER A 97 -13.65 -11.15 13.04
C SER A 97 -14.78 -10.55 12.20
N GLN A 98 -14.58 -10.36 10.90
CA GLN A 98 -15.66 -9.90 10.01
C GLN A 98 -16.78 -10.92 9.87
N ALA A 99 -16.46 -12.22 9.75
CA ALA A 99 -17.46 -13.28 9.73
C ALA A 99 -18.28 -13.30 11.02
N LEU A 100 -17.63 -13.13 12.17
CA LEU A 100 -18.28 -13.08 13.48
C LEU A 100 -19.16 -11.84 13.63
N LEU A 101 -18.68 -10.65 13.24
CA LEU A 101 -19.46 -9.42 13.23
C LEU A 101 -20.73 -9.54 12.38
N ARG A 102 -20.63 -10.17 11.20
CA ARG A 102 -21.79 -10.43 10.33
C ARG A 102 -22.76 -11.43 10.97
N LYS A 103 -22.25 -12.53 11.51
CA LYS A 103 -23.05 -13.54 12.21
C LYS A 103 -23.83 -12.96 13.40
N ARG A 104 -23.26 -11.94 14.07
CA ARG A 104 -23.89 -11.23 15.20
C ARG A 104 -24.78 -10.05 14.79
N GLY A 105 -24.86 -9.71 13.50
CA GLY A 105 -25.60 -8.53 13.04
C GLY A 105 -24.96 -7.19 13.40
N LEU A 106 -23.69 -7.18 13.85
CA LEU A 106 -22.99 -6.00 14.36
C LEU A 106 -22.08 -5.33 13.32
N PHE A 107 -21.97 -5.88 12.11
CA PHE A 107 -21.06 -5.37 11.08
C PHE A 107 -21.33 -3.91 10.70
N VAL A 108 -22.59 -3.50 10.57
CA VAL A 108 -22.94 -2.11 10.21
C VAL A 108 -22.56 -1.14 11.34
N ALA A 109 -22.86 -1.50 12.59
CA ALA A 109 -22.47 -0.70 13.75
C ALA A 109 -20.95 -0.57 13.85
N TRP A 110 -20.22 -1.69 13.74
CA TRP A 110 -18.77 -1.70 13.71
C TRP A 110 -18.21 -0.80 12.59
N ARG A 111 -18.75 -0.92 11.37
CA ARG A 111 -18.29 -0.13 10.23
C ARG A 111 -18.45 1.37 10.47
N GLY A 112 -19.57 1.79 11.07
CA GLY A 112 -19.83 3.18 11.42
C GLY A 112 -18.85 3.74 12.46
N GLU A 113 -18.52 2.96 13.49
CA GLU A 113 -17.51 3.35 14.49
C GLU A 113 -16.10 3.47 13.87
N VAL A 114 -15.75 2.55 12.96
CA VAL A 114 -14.50 2.62 12.19
C VAL A 114 -14.46 3.86 11.30
N ASP A 115 -15.55 4.17 10.61
CA ASP A 115 -15.66 5.40 9.80
C ASP A 115 -15.49 6.66 10.65
N ALA A 116 -16.17 6.74 11.80
CA ALA A 116 -16.06 7.87 12.70
C ALA A 116 -14.61 8.07 13.21
N PHE A 117 -13.91 6.97 13.52
CA PHE A 117 -12.51 7.02 13.90
C PHE A 117 -11.62 7.59 12.78
N PHE A 118 -11.73 7.06 11.55
CA PHE A 118 -10.91 7.54 10.44
C PHE A 118 -11.29 8.96 9.98
N GLN A 119 -12.55 9.38 10.10
CA GLN A 119 -12.96 10.77 9.84
C GLN A 119 -12.25 11.78 10.74
N ARG A 120 -11.87 11.38 11.98
CA ARG A 120 -11.09 12.21 12.89
C ARG A 120 -9.60 12.19 12.60
N VAL A 121 -9.07 11.03 12.21
CA VAL A 121 -7.63 10.82 12.01
C VAL A 121 -7.15 11.30 10.63
N GLU A 122 -7.92 11.05 9.58
CA GLU A 122 -7.51 11.32 8.20
C GLU A 122 -7.14 12.79 7.94
N PRO A 123 -7.93 13.81 8.36
CA PRO A 123 -7.60 15.19 8.08
C PRO A 123 -6.24 15.63 8.63
N GLU A 124 -5.90 15.17 9.83
CA GLU A 124 -4.63 15.50 10.50
C GLU A 124 -3.43 14.79 9.84
N VAL A 125 -3.63 13.52 9.46
CA VAL A 125 -2.62 12.76 8.73
C VAL A 125 -2.41 13.34 7.33
N GLU A 126 -3.50 13.67 6.61
CA GLU A 126 -3.46 14.33 5.32
C GLU A 126 -2.75 15.69 5.42
N ALA A 127 -3.11 16.55 6.38
CA ALA A 127 -2.49 17.86 6.56
C ALA A 127 -0.96 17.76 6.74
N ARG A 128 -0.48 16.74 7.46
CA ARG A 128 0.96 16.50 7.66
C ARG A 128 1.67 16.01 6.41
N ILE A 129 1.04 15.12 5.64
CA ILE A 129 1.66 14.57 4.44
C ILE A 129 1.53 15.55 3.26
N TYR A 130 0.47 16.35 3.26
CA TYR A 130 -0.04 17.17 2.15
C TYR A 130 -0.09 18.65 2.55
N ALA A 131 0.98 19.13 3.20
CA ALA A 131 1.11 20.55 3.52
C ALA A 131 0.95 21.43 2.26
N ALA A 132 0.39 22.62 2.41
CA ALA A 132 0.04 23.50 1.29
C ALA A 132 1.27 23.95 0.46
N ASP A 133 2.45 23.87 1.04
CA ASP A 133 3.75 24.16 0.43
C ASP A 133 4.40 22.92 -0.22
N ALA A 134 3.77 21.75 -0.15
CA ALA A 134 4.30 20.52 -0.72
C ALA A 134 4.40 20.60 -2.26
N PRO A 135 5.34 19.85 -2.88
CA PRO A 135 5.49 19.81 -4.33
C PRO A 135 4.17 19.44 -5.03
N ARG A 136 3.90 20.10 -6.16
CA ARG A 136 2.71 19.85 -7.00
C ARG A 136 2.61 18.37 -7.36
N ARG A 137 1.38 17.84 -7.36
CA ARG A 137 1.12 16.41 -7.50
C ARG A 137 0.26 16.13 -8.73
N LEU A 138 0.56 15.00 -9.35
CA LEU A 138 -0.23 14.46 -10.44
C LEU A 138 -1.03 13.27 -9.90
N VAL A 139 -2.36 13.37 -9.95
CA VAL A 139 -3.25 12.24 -9.67
C VAL A 139 -3.63 11.58 -10.99
N VAL A 140 -3.38 10.28 -11.10
CA VAL A 140 -3.72 9.48 -12.29
C VAL A 140 -4.69 8.37 -11.88
N GLN A 141 -5.87 8.33 -12.51
CA GLN A 141 -6.82 7.23 -12.39
C GLN A 141 -6.78 6.39 -13.68
N ILE A 142 -6.45 5.11 -13.53
CA ILE A 142 -6.40 4.14 -14.64
C ILE A 142 -7.63 3.24 -14.51
N TYR A 143 -8.45 3.20 -15.56
CA TYR A 143 -9.60 2.31 -15.64
C TYR A 143 -9.32 1.15 -16.58
N GLY A 144 -9.86 -0.03 -16.24
CA GLY A 144 -9.95 -1.12 -17.19
C GLY A 144 -10.85 -0.76 -18.37
N SER A 145 -10.63 -1.41 -19.51
CA SER A 145 -11.50 -1.27 -20.69
C SER A 145 -12.94 -1.64 -20.36
N GLY A 146 -13.91 -0.84 -20.83
CA GLY A 146 -15.34 -1.13 -20.71
C GLY A 146 -16.05 -0.53 -19.48
N ILE A 147 -15.34 0.22 -18.62
CA ILE A 147 -15.97 0.91 -17.50
C ILE A 147 -16.58 2.25 -17.98
N ALA A 148 -17.89 2.41 -17.80
CA ALA A 148 -18.58 3.67 -18.04
C ALA A 148 -18.27 4.66 -16.91
N VAL A 149 -17.37 5.60 -17.19
CA VAL A 149 -16.89 6.59 -16.23
C VAL A 149 -17.60 7.92 -16.43
N GLN A 150 -18.31 8.42 -15.41
CA GLN A 150 -18.88 9.77 -15.38
C GLN A 150 -17.76 10.79 -15.10
N ARG A 151 -17.06 11.20 -16.17
CA ARG A 151 -15.82 12.00 -16.11
C ARG A 151 -15.98 13.31 -15.34
N GLU A 152 -17.17 13.90 -15.38
CA GLU A 152 -17.50 15.19 -14.77
C GLU A 152 -17.66 15.07 -13.25
N LYS A 153 -18.07 13.89 -12.75
CA LYS A 153 -18.26 13.64 -11.32
C LYS A 153 -17.00 13.12 -10.64
N LEU A 154 -16.11 12.45 -11.39
CA LEU A 154 -14.88 11.86 -10.84
C LEU A 154 -14.02 12.84 -10.05
N TRP A 155 -13.94 14.06 -10.54
CA TRP A 155 -13.03 15.08 -10.01
C TRP A 155 -13.75 16.13 -9.17
N ALA A 156 -15.01 15.87 -8.76
CA ALA A 156 -15.80 16.82 -7.99
C ALA A 156 -15.10 17.28 -6.70
N ARG A 157 -14.41 16.36 -6.00
CA ARG A 157 -13.59 16.66 -4.80
C ARG A 157 -12.44 17.63 -5.08
N PHE A 158 -11.94 17.69 -6.32
CA PHE A 158 -10.80 18.51 -6.71
C PHE A 158 -11.19 19.81 -7.44
N LYS A 159 -12.50 20.10 -7.53
CA LYS A 159 -13.00 21.30 -8.21
C LYS A 159 -12.43 22.55 -7.53
N GLY A 160 -11.68 23.35 -8.29
CA GLY A 160 -11.05 24.58 -7.79
C GLY A 160 -9.72 24.39 -7.06
N VAL A 161 -9.24 23.15 -6.89
CA VAL A 161 -8.01 22.84 -6.12
C VAL A 161 -6.85 22.36 -7.01
N GLY A 162 -7.08 22.15 -8.31
CA GLY A 162 -6.06 21.64 -9.22
C GLY A 162 -6.24 22.05 -10.67
N VAL A 163 -5.21 21.76 -11.47
CA VAL A 163 -5.21 21.97 -12.92
C VAL A 163 -5.24 20.61 -13.61
N ARG A 164 -6.12 20.45 -14.59
CA ARG A 164 -6.15 19.25 -15.43
C ARG A 164 -4.92 19.27 -16.34
N VAL A 165 -4.00 18.32 -16.13
CA VAL A 165 -2.85 18.13 -17.01
C VAL A 165 -3.27 17.22 -18.17
N PRO A 166 -3.16 17.65 -19.44
CA PRO A 166 -3.43 16.78 -20.58
C PRO A 166 -2.39 15.67 -20.62
N LEU A 167 -2.85 14.42 -20.63
CA LEU A 167 -1.97 13.26 -20.79
C LEU A 167 -1.81 12.99 -22.29
N ILE A 168 -0.67 13.39 -22.86
CA ILE A 168 -0.29 13.06 -24.23
C ILE A 168 0.47 11.74 -24.18
N LEU A 169 -0.21 10.64 -24.52
CA LEU A 169 0.42 9.33 -24.68
C LEU A 169 0.82 9.17 -26.15
N GLU A 170 2.05 9.55 -26.49
CA GLU A 170 2.60 9.23 -27.81
C GLU A 170 2.79 7.70 -27.93
N GLY A 171 2.17 7.08 -28.94
CA GLY A 171 2.35 5.65 -29.25
C GLY A 171 1.09 4.78 -29.32
N VAL A 172 -0.11 5.30 -29.02
CA VAL A 172 -1.35 4.50 -29.06
C VAL A 172 -1.85 4.20 -30.50
N ASN A 173 -1.28 4.86 -31.51
CA ASN A 173 -1.60 4.66 -32.93
C ASN A 173 -0.52 3.90 -33.72
N ALA A 174 0.30 3.06 -33.08
CA ALA A 174 1.03 2.05 -33.83
C ALA A 174 0.06 0.89 -34.12
N PRO A 175 -0.36 0.63 -35.38
CA PRO A 175 -1.18 -0.53 -35.66
C PRO A 175 -0.43 -1.76 -35.16
N GLN A 176 -1.08 -2.55 -34.30
CA GLN A 176 -0.58 -3.85 -33.89
C GLN A 176 -0.25 -4.62 -35.17
N ARG A 177 1.04 -4.72 -35.50
CA ARG A 177 1.52 -5.70 -36.47
C ARG A 177 1.27 -7.06 -35.82
N SER A 178 0.11 -7.62 -36.14
CA SER A 178 -0.20 -9.03 -35.95
C SER A 178 1.01 -9.82 -36.41
N ARG A 179 1.68 -10.46 -35.45
CA ARG A 179 2.74 -11.43 -35.75
C ARG A 179 2.11 -12.51 -36.62
N PRO A 180 2.56 -12.73 -37.86
CA PRO A 180 2.08 -13.85 -38.63
C PRO A 180 2.51 -15.13 -37.91
N SER A 181 1.53 -16.00 -37.66
CA SER A 181 1.74 -17.35 -37.19
C SER A 181 2.74 -18.04 -38.11
N ARG A 182 3.83 -18.58 -37.54
CA ARG A 182 4.77 -19.43 -38.26
C ARG A 182 4.05 -20.73 -38.65
N ARG A 183 3.42 -20.72 -39.82
CA ARG A 183 3.13 -21.96 -40.56
C ARG A 183 4.46 -22.53 -41.06
N ARG A 184 4.69 -23.77 -40.67
CA ARG A 184 5.71 -24.68 -41.18
C ARG A 184 5.69 -24.68 -42.70
N SER A 185 6.82 -24.36 -43.33
CA SER A 185 7.07 -24.67 -44.73
C SER A 185 8.52 -25.13 -44.89
N THR A 186 8.62 -26.39 -45.30
CA THR A 186 9.80 -27.14 -45.70
C THR A 186 10.33 -26.64 -47.04
N ARG A 187 11.63 -26.31 -47.11
CA ARG A 187 12.58 -26.63 -48.20
C ARG A 187 13.79 -25.69 -48.18
N GLY A 188 14.95 -26.23 -48.52
CA GLY A 188 16.08 -25.44 -49.03
C GLY A 188 17.32 -25.45 -48.16
N SER A 189 17.95 -26.62 -48.03
CA SER A 189 19.34 -26.75 -47.62
C SER A 189 20.25 -26.08 -48.66
N SER A 190 21.05 -25.10 -48.25
CA SER A 190 22.34 -24.82 -48.89
C SER A 190 23.27 -24.05 -47.95
N ASN A 191 24.31 -24.77 -47.53
CA ASN A 191 25.61 -24.36 -47.01
C ASN A 191 26.00 -22.87 -47.14
N ARG A 192 26.43 -22.27 -46.02
CA ARG A 192 27.80 -21.74 -45.93
C ARG A 192 28.29 -21.52 -44.50
N THR A 193 29.30 -22.32 -44.20
CA THR A 193 30.31 -22.27 -43.15
C THR A 193 30.88 -20.87 -42.92
N ARG A 194 31.03 -20.45 -41.65
CA ARG A 194 32.26 -19.83 -41.11
C ARG A 194 32.20 -19.63 -39.57
N ARG A 195 32.93 -20.53 -38.90
CA ARG A 195 33.88 -20.33 -37.77
C ARG A 195 33.45 -19.55 -36.51
N CYS A 196 33.29 -20.32 -35.42
CA CYS A 196 33.78 -19.99 -34.08
C CYS A 196 35.35 -19.99 -34.10
N THR A 197 36.14 -19.43 -33.18
CA THR A 197 36.08 -19.38 -31.70
C THR A 197 37.16 -18.35 -31.17
N PRO A 198 37.58 -18.27 -29.88
CA PRO A 198 37.68 -17.01 -29.11
C PRO A 198 39.10 -16.70 -28.55
N CYS A 199 39.24 -15.63 -27.76
CA CYS A 199 40.19 -15.48 -26.60
C CYS A 199 39.99 -14.06 -26.03
N ALA A 200 39.48 -13.87 -24.81
CA ALA A 200 40.17 -13.97 -23.51
C ALA A 200 41.30 -12.92 -23.35
N THR A 201 41.15 -11.99 -22.40
CA THR A 201 41.78 -12.00 -21.05
C THR A 201 41.87 -10.56 -20.48
N ARG A 202 41.41 -10.39 -19.23
CA ARG A 202 41.67 -9.30 -18.25
C ARG A 202 43.18 -9.20 -17.92
N PRO A 203 43.75 -8.30 -17.06
CA PRO A 203 43.17 -7.69 -15.85
C PRO A 203 43.60 -6.24 -15.45
N ALA A 204 42.86 -5.72 -14.44
CA ALA A 204 43.18 -4.87 -13.29
C ALA A 204 44.38 -3.89 -13.26
N ARG A 205 44.14 -2.68 -12.71
CA ARG A 205 44.98 -2.10 -11.65
C ARG A 205 44.26 -1.01 -10.83
N ALA A 206 44.48 -1.09 -9.51
CA ALA A 206 44.05 -0.16 -8.47
C ALA A 206 45.14 0.89 -8.20
N THR A 207 44.77 2.10 -7.75
CA THR A 207 45.65 2.94 -6.92
C THR A 207 44.85 4.01 -6.15
N ALA A 208 44.87 3.94 -4.82
CA ALA A 208 44.87 5.09 -3.91
C ALA A 208 46.34 5.36 -3.52
N PRO A 209 46.75 6.56 -3.06
CA PRO A 209 46.58 6.92 -1.64
C PRO A 209 46.55 8.43 -1.31
N ARG A 210 46.28 8.75 -0.03
CA ARG A 210 47.15 9.48 0.95
C ARG A 210 46.44 10.55 1.79
N ARG A 211 46.78 10.52 3.08
CA ARG A 211 46.33 11.35 4.22
C ARG A 211 47.21 12.60 4.42
N LEU A 212 46.58 13.65 4.98
CA LEU A 212 47.04 14.59 6.04
C LEU A 212 48.21 15.56 5.74
N PRO A 213 48.40 16.64 6.52
CA PRO A 213 47.88 17.00 7.86
C PRO A 213 46.59 17.82 7.91
#